data_AF-A0A1M5RNA0-F1
#
_entry.id   AF-A0A1M5RNA0-F1
#
_cell.length_a   1.000
_cell.length_b   1.000
_cell.length_c   1.000
_cell.angle_alpha   90.00
_cell.angle_beta   90.00
_cell.angle_gamma   90.00
#
_symmetry.space_group_name_H-M   'P 1'
#
loop_
_entity.id
_entity.type
_entity.pdbx_description
1 polymer ?
#
loop_
_entity_poly.entity_id
_entity_poly.type
_entity_poly.pdbx_seq_one_letter_code
_entity_poly.pdbx_strand_id
1 'polypeptide(L)'
;MSRPSRAEGGDVVGAVRDELVARRLLDGLPAAFLAGVTRFATPPAPALDALRTDAGALVVRLAAGEAGAGDLPLLTRVLFTARLGGVLAAHGVRTPSYDLLGSYRENLATPVGPRLPERPRAGDRRWRVLGRDVAFPVGVPACVLNGGEEWVRFHARNGFSVLTYKTVRSRAHDPNEQPNWTFAPRPPRDGAVDEVVSHPWDWTAPGDPGVSTVNSFGVPSPAPAEWMADLERSLAAVDDDQLLLVSVMGAGAGTDLVDDFVAVARLAQEAGAGVVELNLSCPNTLSASPDGVKPPLCLDADATVAVVEAVRRGLDDRTGLVAKLSWLDEPRLAALVPRIGPLVDGVAGINTVATRVVRDDGEPTFPGRAVAGLSGAAVRERALDATRRLVALRDAGGHRFDVLAMGGVTDPASFAALWEAGADAVQSAAGAFADPFLARDCIAAHGETLSRSVPR
;
A
#
# COMPACT_ATOMS: atom_id res chain seq x y z
N MET A 1 -10.45 -3.30 36.86
CA MET A 1 -8.97 -3.17 36.84
C MET A 1 -8.35 -4.56 36.87
N SER A 2 -8.25 -5.18 35.69
CA SER A 2 -7.47 -6.40 35.49
C SER A 2 -6.30 -6.01 34.60
N ARG A 3 -5.08 -6.18 35.10
CA ARG A 3 -3.85 -5.93 34.33
C ARG A 3 -3.85 -6.83 33.08
N PRO A 4 -3.46 -6.33 31.90
CA PRO A 4 -3.25 -7.20 30.75
C PRO A 4 -2.08 -8.14 31.03
N SER A 5 -2.24 -9.40 30.61
CA SER A 5 -1.28 -10.47 30.80
C SER A 5 0.04 -10.17 30.08
N ARG A 6 1.12 -10.25 30.84
CA ARG A 6 2.52 -10.19 30.39
C ARG A 6 2.85 -11.32 29.39
N ALA A 7 2.75 -11.03 28.11
CA ALA A 7 3.45 -11.78 27.06
C ALA A 7 4.46 -10.90 26.28
N GLU A 8 4.77 -9.70 26.79
CA GLU A 8 5.69 -8.73 26.19
C GLU A 8 6.91 -8.53 27.09
N GLY A 9 7.95 -9.34 26.91
CA GLY A 9 9.19 -9.19 27.69
C GLY A 9 10.23 -10.30 27.51
N GLY A 10 10.22 -11.02 26.38
CA GLY A 10 11.33 -11.92 26.02
C GLY A 10 12.47 -11.13 25.39
N ASP A 11 13.70 -11.62 25.52
CA ASP A 11 14.86 -11.10 24.81
C ASP A 11 14.75 -11.41 23.30
N VAL A 12 14.00 -10.57 22.59
CA VAL A 12 13.76 -10.74 21.14
C VAL A 12 15.06 -10.64 20.34
N VAL A 13 16.03 -9.85 20.81
CA VAL A 13 17.34 -9.71 20.17
C VAL A 13 18.14 -10.99 20.34
N GLY A 14 18.14 -11.59 21.53
CA GLY A 14 18.70 -12.92 21.79
C GLY A 14 18.05 -14.01 20.95
N ALA A 15 16.72 -14.03 20.84
CA ALA A 15 16.01 -15.02 20.02
C ALA A 15 16.36 -14.91 18.52
N VAL A 16 16.41 -13.69 17.98
CA VAL A 16 16.86 -13.43 16.61
C VAL A 16 18.33 -13.84 16.43
N ARG A 17 19.20 -13.51 17.40
CA ARG A 17 20.61 -13.96 17.39
C ARG A 17 20.71 -15.46 17.29
N ASP A 18 19.98 -16.20 18.14
CA ASP A 18 20.05 -17.66 18.19
C ASP A 18 19.64 -18.28 16.86
N GLU A 19 18.63 -17.71 16.19
CA GLU A 19 18.24 -18.14 14.85
C GLU A 19 19.32 -17.85 13.80
N LEU A 20 19.95 -16.68 13.85
CA LEU A 20 21.07 -16.35 12.96
C LEU A 20 22.27 -17.29 13.15
N VAL A 21 22.59 -17.64 14.39
CA VAL A 21 23.65 -18.61 14.73
C VAL A 21 23.28 -20.00 14.22
N ALA A 22 22.06 -20.47 14.50
CA ALA A 22 21.58 -21.78 14.07
C ALA A 22 21.61 -21.93 12.53
N ARG A 23 21.29 -20.85 11.81
CA ARG A 23 21.33 -20.80 10.34
C ARG A 23 22.70 -20.46 9.75
N ARG A 24 23.73 -20.21 10.59
CA ARG A 24 25.09 -19.80 10.18
C ARG A 24 25.10 -18.53 9.32
N LEU A 25 24.26 -17.56 9.66
CA LEU A 25 24.10 -16.30 8.92
C LEU A 25 24.87 -15.13 9.55
N LEU A 26 25.33 -15.26 10.80
CA LEU A 26 25.88 -14.16 11.58
C LEU A 26 27.19 -13.60 10.97
N ASP A 27 28.13 -14.46 10.59
CA ASP A 27 29.46 -14.04 10.08
C ASP A 27 29.37 -13.29 8.75
N GLY A 28 28.44 -13.68 7.88
CA GLY A 28 28.23 -13.07 6.56
C GLY A 28 27.34 -11.82 6.59
N LEU A 29 26.73 -11.50 7.73
CA LEU A 29 25.69 -10.49 7.84
C LEU A 29 26.15 -9.09 7.41
N PRO A 30 27.34 -8.58 7.79
CA PRO A 30 27.77 -7.25 7.37
C PRO A 30 27.98 -7.18 5.85
N ALA A 31 28.52 -8.24 5.24
CA ALA A 31 28.72 -8.30 3.80
C ALA A 31 27.38 -8.35 3.04
N ALA A 32 26.42 -9.15 3.51
CA ALA A 32 25.08 -9.22 2.95
C ALA A 32 24.34 -7.87 3.07
N PHE A 33 24.45 -7.21 4.22
CA PHE A 33 23.89 -5.88 4.45
C PHE A 33 24.46 -4.85 3.46
N LEU A 34 25.79 -4.77 3.33
CA LEU A 34 26.44 -3.84 2.41
C LEU A 34 26.09 -4.14 0.94
N ALA A 35 26.01 -5.42 0.56
CA ALA A 35 25.58 -5.81 -0.78
C ALA A 35 24.14 -5.37 -1.07
N GLY A 36 23.26 -5.37 -0.06
CA GLY A 36 21.91 -4.83 -0.17
C GLY A 36 21.89 -3.30 -0.29
N VAL A 37 22.67 -2.60 0.54
CA VAL A 37 22.83 -1.13 0.50
C VAL A 37 23.32 -0.66 -0.87
N THR A 38 24.26 -1.37 -1.48
CA THR A 38 24.88 -0.96 -2.76
C THR A 38 24.24 -1.60 -3.99
N ARG A 39 23.11 -2.33 -3.84
CA ARG A 39 22.51 -3.12 -4.93
C ARG A 39 22.15 -2.30 -6.17
N PHE A 40 21.56 -1.12 -5.96
CA PHE A 40 21.02 -0.31 -7.05
C PHE A 40 21.80 0.99 -7.29
N ALA A 41 22.47 1.49 -6.27
CA ALA A 41 23.35 2.64 -6.32
C ALA A 41 24.25 2.64 -5.08
N THR A 42 25.36 3.39 -5.11
CA THR A 42 26.36 3.39 -4.03
C THR A 42 26.27 4.68 -3.22
N PRO A 43 26.12 4.61 -1.88
CA PRO A 43 26.20 5.79 -1.02
C PRO A 43 27.59 6.45 -1.12
N PRO A 44 27.70 7.76 -0.77
CA PRO A 44 29.01 8.40 -0.63
C PRO A 44 29.92 7.62 0.33
N ALA A 45 31.23 7.58 0.05
CA ALA A 45 32.18 6.75 0.79
C ALA A 45 32.11 6.94 2.33
N PRO A 46 32.03 8.16 2.88
CA PRO A 46 31.88 8.33 4.34
C PRO A 46 30.61 7.70 4.91
N ALA A 47 29.49 7.76 4.18
CA ALA A 47 28.23 7.15 4.61
C ALA A 47 28.31 5.62 4.54
N LEU A 48 28.94 5.07 3.49
CA LEU A 48 29.14 3.62 3.33
C LEU A 48 30.07 3.06 4.41
N ASP A 49 31.13 3.79 4.77
CA ASP A 49 32.09 3.41 5.81
C ASP A 49 31.45 3.41 7.21
N ALA A 50 30.58 4.37 7.50
CA ALA A 50 29.78 4.39 8.72
C ALA A 50 28.85 3.16 8.80
N LEU A 51 28.10 2.86 7.74
CA LEU A 51 27.23 1.69 7.66
C LEU A 51 27.99 0.37 7.86
N ARG A 52 29.20 0.26 7.29
CA ARG A 52 30.08 -0.90 7.50
C ARG A 52 30.50 -1.04 8.95
N THR A 53 30.90 0.06 9.57
CA THR A 53 31.34 0.09 10.97
C THR A 53 30.21 -0.31 11.90
N ASP A 54 29.02 0.26 11.71
CA ASP A 54 27.84 -0.03 12.53
C ASP A 54 27.43 -1.50 12.43
N ALA A 55 27.36 -2.04 11.21
CA ALA A 55 27.00 -3.45 10.98
C ALA A 55 28.04 -4.41 11.57
N GLY A 56 29.33 -4.10 11.45
CA GLY A 56 30.41 -4.88 12.05
C GLY A 56 30.33 -4.87 13.58
N ALA A 57 30.14 -3.70 14.18
CA ALA A 57 30.02 -3.55 15.63
C ALA A 57 28.77 -4.26 16.18
N LEU A 58 27.66 -4.22 15.46
CA LEU A 58 26.45 -4.97 15.79
C LEU A 58 26.73 -6.49 15.82
N VAL A 59 27.42 -7.03 14.81
CA VAL A 59 27.72 -8.47 14.75
C VAL A 59 28.64 -8.90 15.89
N VAL A 60 29.63 -8.09 16.27
CA VAL A 60 30.48 -8.35 17.45
C VAL A 60 29.63 -8.46 18.72
N ARG A 61 28.72 -7.49 18.96
CA ARG A 61 27.82 -7.53 20.13
C ARG A 61 26.88 -8.74 20.08
N LEU A 62 26.32 -9.07 18.92
CA LEU A 62 25.47 -10.26 18.76
C LEU A 62 26.25 -11.54 19.08
N ALA A 63 27.46 -11.70 18.54
CA ALA A 63 28.30 -12.89 18.77
C ALA A 63 28.72 -13.04 20.24
N ALA A 64 28.99 -11.93 20.93
CA ALA A 64 29.31 -11.92 22.35
C ALA A 64 28.08 -12.13 23.27
N GLY A 65 26.87 -12.08 22.72
CA GLY A 65 25.63 -12.10 23.52
C GLY A 65 25.40 -10.81 24.32
N GLU A 66 26.03 -9.71 23.88
CA GLU A 66 25.97 -8.38 24.52
C GLU A 66 24.95 -7.46 23.85
N ALA A 67 24.42 -7.85 22.68
CA ALA A 67 23.38 -7.08 21.99
C ALA A 67 22.06 -7.13 22.78
N GLY A 68 21.36 -6.00 22.86
CA GLY A 68 20.12 -5.88 23.62
C GLY A 68 19.07 -5.05 22.90
N ALA A 69 17.99 -4.68 23.60
CA ALA A 69 16.85 -3.95 23.01
C ALA A 69 17.26 -2.65 22.28
N GLY A 70 18.32 -1.97 22.71
CA GLY A 70 18.87 -0.79 22.04
C GLY A 70 19.45 -1.07 20.65
N ASP A 71 19.83 -2.31 20.35
CA ASP A 71 20.34 -2.73 19.05
C ASP A 71 19.23 -3.07 18.05
N LEU A 72 18.00 -3.29 18.52
CA LEU A 72 16.89 -3.76 17.68
C LEU A 72 16.62 -2.85 16.45
N PRO A 73 16.68 -1.51 16.53
CA PRO A 73 16.50 -0.67 15.35
C PRO A 73 17.57 -0.92 14.28
N LEU A 74 18.84 -1.04 14.67
CA LEU A 74 19.94 -1.30 13.75
C LEU A 74 19.88 -2.74 13.22
N LEU A 75 19.60 -3.71 14.09
CA LEU A 75 19.40 -5.12 13.72
C LEU A 75 18.28 -5.28 12.70
N THR A 76 17.15 -4.58 12.90
CA THR A 76 16.01 -4.57 11.98
C THR A 76 16.43 -4.07 10.59
N ARG A 77 17.12 -2.93 10.53
CA ARG A 77 17.64 -2.39 9.26
C ARG A 77 18.62 -3.36 8.59
N VAL A 78 19.58 -3.86 9.35
CA VAL A 78 20.65 -4.74 8.85
C VAL A 78 20.05 -6.02 8.26
N LEU A 79 19.16 -6.69 9.00
CA LEU A 79 18.53 -7.93 8.53
C LEU A 79 17.58 -7.68 7.36
N PHE A 80 16.75 -6.64 7.40
CA PHE A 80 15.86 -6.34 6.28
C PHE A 80 16.63 -6.07 4.99
N THR A 81 17.65 -5.20 5.03
CA THR A 81 18.49 -4.88 3.87
C THR A 81 19.39 -6.05 3.46
N ALA A 82 19.70 -6.99 4.34
CA ALA A 82 20.34 -8.26 4.00
C ALA A 82 19.37 -9.31 3.40
N ARG A 83 18.10 -8.95 3.13
CA ARG A 83 17.02 -9.85 2.69
C ARG A 83 16.70 -10.97 3.69
N LEU A 84 16.94 -10.72 4.98
CA LEU A 84 16.67 -11.62 6.11
C LEU A 84 15.49 -11.14 6.98
N GLY A 85 14.61 -10.30 6.43
CA GLY A 85 13.42 -9.80 7.13
C GLY A 85 12.50 -10.91 7.66
N GLY A 86 12.49 -12.08 7.00
CA GLY A 86 11.73 -13.24 7.48
C GLY A 86 12.17 -13.77 8.85
N VAL A 87 13.45 -13.59 9.23
CA VAL A 87 13.93 -13.94 10.59
C VAL A 87 13.30 -13.03 11.63
N LEU A 88 13.29 -11.71 11.37
CA LEU A 88 12.63 -10.74 12.23
C LEU A 88 11.12 -11.03 12.37
N ALA A 89 10.47 -11.30 11.24
CA ALA A 89 9.04 -11.60 11.19
C ALA A 89 8.65 -12.86 11.97
N ALA A 90 9.50 -13.90 11.97
CA ALA A 90 9.28 -15.14 12.73
C ALA A 90 9.25 -14.89 14.25
N HIS A 91 9.94 -13.86 14.72
CA HIS A 91 9.97 -13.44 16.13
C HIS A 91 9.03 -12.27 16.43
N GLY A 92 8.09 -11.96 15.53
CA GLY A 92 7.07 -10.92 15.74
C GLY A 92 7.63 -9.49 15.73
N VAL A 93 8.86 -9.28 15.26
CA VAL A 93 9.46 -7.94 15.17
C VAL A 93 8.80 -7.16 14.03
N ARG A 94 8.36 -5.92 14.33
CA ARG A 94 7.83 -4.99 13.31
C ARG A 94 8.85 -4.83 12.19
N THR A 95 8.48 -5.31 11.00
CA THR A 95 9.36 -5.39 9.83
C THR A 95 8.52 -5.12 8.58
N PRO A 96 9.03 -4.40 7.56
CA PRO A 96 8.24 -4.12 6.37
C PRO A 96 7.84 -5.41 5.65
N SER A 97 6.66 -5.44 5.04
CA SER A 97 6.09 -6.67 4.46
C SER A 97 6.60 -7.02 3.05
N TYR A 98 7.31 -6.10 2.39
CA TYR A 98 7.80 -6.22 1.00
C TYR A 98 9.33 -6.11 0.98
N ASP A 99 10.01 -7.00 0.26
CA ASP A 99 11.46 -6.96 0.05
C ASP A 99 11.80 -5.98 -1.08
N LEU A 100 12.28 -4.77 -0.71
CA LEU A 100 12.62 -3.70 -1.64
C LEU A 100 13.77 -4.06 -2.61
N LEU A 101 14.59 -5.07 -2.28
CA LEU A 101 15.70 -5.52 -3.11
C LEU A 101 15.27 -6.63 -4.08
N GLY A 102 14.24 -7.38 -3.71
CA GLY A 102 13.64 -8.46 -4.49
C GLY A 102 12.81 -7.95 -5.66
N SER A 103 12.72 -8.77 -6.72
CA SER A 103 11.90 -8.44 -7.89
C SER A 103 10.42 -8.38 -7.54
N TYR A 104 9.63 -7.71 -8.37
CA TYR A 104 8.17 -7.71 -8.24
C TYR A 104 7.59 -9.14 -8.23
N ARG A 105 8.10 -10.03 -9.11
CA ARG A 105 7.64 -11.43 -9.18
C ARG A 105 8.03 -12.23 -7.94
N GLU A 106 9.21 -12.02 -7.39
CA GLU A 106 9.61 -12.64 -6.11
C GLU A 106 8.66 -12.21 -4.98
N ASN A 107 8.34 -10.92 -4.92
CA ASN A 107 7.45 -10.39 -3.89
C ASN A 107 5.99 -10.84 -4.04
N LEU A 108 5.52 -11.22 -5.24
CA LEU A 108 4.15 -11.73 -5.43
C LEU A 108 3.90 -13.04 -4.66
N ALA A 109 4.93 -13.85 -4.41
CA ALA A 109 4.76 -15.16 -3.82
C ALA A 109 4.35 -15.12 -2.35
N THR A 110 5.05 -14.36 -1.51
CA THR A 110 4.79 -14.36 -0.06
C THR A 110 5.29 -13.07 0.61
N PRO A 111 4.53 -12.49 1.55
CA PRO A 111 4.97 -11.35 2.35
C PRO A 111 6.04 -11.74 3.39
N VAL A 112 7.03 -10.85 3.59
CA VAL A 112 8.17 -11.03 4.50
C VAL A 112 7.95 -10.41 5.90
N GLY A 113 6.76 -9.88 6.19
CA GLY A 113 6.42 -9.22 7.45
C GLY A 113 5.87 -10.16 8.54
N PRO A 114 5.82 -9.71 9.81
CA PRO A 114 5.29 -10.51 10.92
C PRO A 114 3.79 -10.76 10.79
N ARG A 115 3.34 -11.89 11.34
CA ARG A 115 1.93 -12.31 11.36
C ARG A 115 1.44 -12.32 12.81
N LEU A 116 0.23 -11.84 13.04
CA LEU A 116 -0.43 -11.99 14.33
C LEU A 116 -0.85 -13.46 14.53
N PRO A 117 -0.73 -13.99 15.77
CA PRO A 117 -1.19 -15.35 16.08
C PRO A 117 -2.71 -15.48 15.93
N GLU A 118 -3.44 -14.41 16.23
CA GLU A 118 -4.90 -14.32 16.11
C GLU A 118 -5.28 -13.00 15.45
N ARG A 119 -6.36 -13.02 14.66
CA ARG A 119 -6.88 -11.82 13.99
C ARG A 119 -7.48 -10.86 15.02
N PRO A 120 -7.04 -9.59 15.09
CA PRO A 120 -7.60 -8.61 16.01
C PRO A 120 -9.04 -8.24 15.60
N ARG A 121 -9.90 -7.99 16.59
CA ARG A 121 -11.33 -7.68 16.38
C ARG A 121 -11.78 -6.56 17.32
N ALA A 122 -12.68 -5.71 16.84
CA ALA A 122 -13.36 -4.67 17.63
C ALA A 122 -14.63 -5.23 18.32
N GLY A 123 -14.49 -6.39 18.98
CA GLY A 123 -15.64 -7.15 19.50
C GLY A 123 -16.64 -7.55 18.41
N ASP A 124 -17.93 -7.44 18.72
CA ASP A 124 -19.04 -7.78 17.80
C ASP A 124 -19.50 -6.61 16.92
N ARG A 125 -18.89 -5.43 17.05
CA ARG A 125 -19.25 -4.25 16.26
C ARG A 125 -18.93 -4.47 14.79
N ARG A 126 -19.75 -3.90 13.90
CA ARG A 126 -19.56 -3.93 12.45
C ARG A 126 -19.75 -2.54 11.86
N TRP A 127 -19.19 -2.31 10.68
CA TRP A 127 -19.36 -1.07 9.92
C TRP A 127 -19.85 -1.39 8.52
N ARG A 128 -20.71 -0.53 7.97
CA ARG A 128 -21.23 -0.70 6.62
C ARG A 128 -20.29 -0.03 5.62
N VAL A 129 -19.76 -0.80 4.67
CA VAL A 129 -18.90 -0.34 3.57
C VAL A 129 -19.35 -1.03 2.28
N LEU A 130 -19.66 -0.25 1.25
CA LEU A 130 -20.10 -0.69 -0.09
C LEU A 130 -21.24 -1.71 0.01
N GLY A 131 -22.21 -1.40 0.86
CA GLY A 131 -23.37 -2.26 1.10
C GLY A 131 -23.06 -3.57 1.81
N ARG A 132 -21.91 -3.72 2.49
CA ARG A 132 -21.50 -4.93 3.21
C ARG A 132 -21.03 -4.60 4.62
N ASP A 133 -21.15 -5.56 5.54
CA ASP A 133 -20.71 -5.38 6.92
C ASP A 133 -19.26 -5.85 7.05
N VAL A 134 -18.39 -4.98 7.58
CA VAL A 134 -16.97 -5.29 7.81
C VAL A 134 -16.64 -5.20 9.30
N ALA A 135 -15.65 -5.98 9.73
CA ALA A 135 -15.22 -6.06 11.13
C ALA A 135 -14.63 -4.76 11.66
N PHE A 136 -13.90 -4.02 10.83
CA PHE A 136 -13.39 -2.69 11.14
C PHE A 136 -13.04 -1.98 9.82
N PRO A 137 -13.38 -0.70 9.62
CA PRO A 137 -13.30 -0.03 8.32
C PRO A 137 -11.86 0.42 7.95
N VAL A 138 -10.85 -0.37 8.33
CA VAL A 138 -9.45 -0.19 7.94
C VAL A 138 -9.08 -1.19 6.83
N GLY A 139 -8.31 -0.73 5.85
CA GLY A 139 -8.06 -1.47 4.63
C GLY A 139 -6.67 -1.32 4.03
N VAL A 140 -6.45 -2.04 2.93
CA VAL A 140 -5.23 -1.97 2.10
C VAL A 140 -5.67 -1.71 0.66
N PRO A 141 -5.22 -0.61 0.02
CA PRO A 141 -5.64 -0.28 -1.34
C PRO A 141 -4.84 -1.12 -2.36
N ALA A 142 -5.19 -1.04 -3.64
CA ALA A 142 -4.33 -1.53 -4.72
C ALA A 142 -3.12 -0.59 -4.88
N CYS A 143 -1.88 -0.95 -4.48
CA CYS A 143 -1.44 -2.20 -3.85
C CYS A 143 -0.43 -1.99 -2.69
N VAL A 144 -0.33 -2.94 -1.74
CA VAL A 144 0.95 -3.56 -1.30
C VAL A 144 0.66 -4.90 -0.60
N LEU A 145 0.71 -6.03 -1.28
CA LEU A 145 0.60 -6.24 -2.70
C LEU A 145 -0.33 -7.45 -2.86
N ASN A 146 -1.62 -7.22 -2.59
CA ASN A 146 -2.75 -8.16 -2.69
C ASN A 146 -2.91 -8.73 -4.12
N GLY A 147 -1.88 -9.33 -4.69
CA GLY A 147 -1.86 -9.93 -6.02
C GLY A 147 -1.65 -11.42 -6.00
N GLY A 148 -2.02 -12.02 -4.86
CA GLY A 148 -1.81 -13.40 -4.50
C GLY A 148 -2.62 -13.72 -3.25
N GLU A 149 -3.13 -14.95 -3.16
CA GLU A 149 -3.86 -15.46 -1.99
C GLU A 149 -3.12 -15.22 -0.67
N GLU A 150 -1.81 -15.48 -0.64
CA GLU A 150 -0.98 -15.34 0.56
C GLU A 150 -0.91 -13.89 1.06
N TRP A 151 -0.91 -12.90 0.15
CA TRP A 151 -0.92 -11.49 0.52
C TRP A 151 -2.28 -11.06 1.08
N VAL A 152 -3.36 -11.50 0.43
CA VAL A 152 -4.73 -11.22 0.90
C VAL A 152 -4.92 -11.82 2.30
N ARG A 153 -4.55 -13.09 2.48
CA ARG A 153 -4.60 -13.81 3.76
C ARG A 153 -3.75 -13.13 4.82
N PHE A 154 -2.55 -12.69 4.47
CA PHE A 154 -1.65 -11.99 5.38
C PHE A 154 -2.29 -10.72 5.95
N HIS A 155 -2.79 -9.84 5.10
CA HIS A 155 -3.43 -8.60 5.55
C HIS A 155 -4.74 -8.87 6.29
N ALA A 156 -5.54 -9.80 5.79
CA ALA A 156 -6.77 -10.22 6.43
C ALA A 156 -6.54 -10.68 7.89
N ARG A 157 -5.55 -11.56 8.10
CA ARG A 157 -5.20 -12.08 9.44
C ARG A 157 -4.56 -11.03 10.34
N ASN A 158 -3.88 -10.04 9.77
CA ASN A 158 -3.33 -8.92 10.53
C ASN A 158 -4.37 -7.85 10.90
N GLY A 159 -5.64 -8.03 10.54
CA GLY A 159 -6.77 -7.22 11.02
C GLY A 159 -7.42 -6.31 9.99
N PHE A 160 -6.85 -6.19 8.78
CA PHE A 160 -7.45 -5.38 7.72
C PHE A 160 -8.74 -6.04 7.22
N SER A 161 -9.80 -5.25 7.01
CA SER A 161 -11.11 -5.78 6.59
C SER A 161 -11.65 -5.15 5.31
N VAL A 162 -11.01 -4.11 4.77
CA VAL A 162 -11.35 -3.52 3.45
C VAL A 162 -10.15 -3.63 2.52
N LEU A 163 -9.99 -4.80 1.91
CA LEU A 163 -8.86 -5.14 1.05
C LEU A 163 -9.18 -4.84 -0.41
N THR A 164 -8.18 -4.43 -1.18
CA THR A 164 -8.30 -4.32 -2.64
C THR A 164 -7.24 -5.22 -3.27
N TYR A 165 -7.67 -6.24 -4.02
CA TYR A 165 -6.82 -7.03 -4.91
C TYR A 165 -6.15 -6.10 -5.90
N LYS A 166 -4.86 -6.34 -6.20
CA LYS A 166 -4.02 -5.46 -7.02
C LYS A 166 -4.73 -5.10 -8.33
N THR A 167 -4.35 -3.96 -8.89
CA THR A 167 -4.84 -3.60 -10.23
C THR A 167 -4.38 -4.63 -11.26
N VAL A 168 -5.35 -5.25 -11.93
CA VAL A 168 -5.15 -6.19 -13.05
C VAL A 168 -5.54 -5.57 -14.38
N ARG A 169 -5.07 -6.17 -15.47
CA ARG A 169 -5.30 -5.74 -16.85
C ARG A 169 -5.88 -6.89 -17.68
N SER A 170 -6.46 -6.57 -18.84
CA SER A 170 -6.93 -7.53 -19.85
C SER A 170 -5.82 -8.35 -20.51
N ARG A 171 -4.56 -7.98 -20.29
CA ARG A 171 -3.36 -8.65 -20.82
C ARG A 171 -2.22 -8.60 -19.81
N ALA A 172 -1.27 -9.51 -19.99
CA ALA A 172 -0.03 -9.47 -19.21
C ALA A 172 0.70 -8.15 -19.42
N HIS A 173 1.32 -7.64 -18.36
CA HIS A 173 2.13 -6.45 -18.35
C HIS A 173 3.25 -6.62 -17.34
N ASP A 174 4.49 -6.51 -17.81
CA ASP A 174 5.66 -6.66 -16.95
C ASP A 174 5.88 -5.43 -16.06
N PRO A 175 6.53 -5.60 -14.89
CA PRO A 175 6.93 -4.47 -14.07
C PRO A 175 8.01 -3.65 -14.79
N ASN A 176 8.08 -2.37 -14.46
CA ASN A 176 9.22 -1.52 -14.80
C ASN A 176 10.53 -2.10 -14.21
N GLU A 177 11.68 -1.69 -14.73
CA GLU A 177 13.00 -2.13 -14.24
C GLU A 177 13.22 -1.79 -12.76
N GLN A 178 13.96 -2.61 -12.01
CA GLN A 178 14.25 -2.33 -10.61
C GLN A 178 15.29 -1.20 -10.40
N PRO A 179 15.28 -0.50 -9.26
CA PRO A 179 14.30 -0.59 -8.18
C PRO A 179 12.93 -0.09 -8.64
N ASN A 180 11.87 -0.62 -8.03
CA ASN A 180 10.50 -0.14 -8.28
C ASN A 180 9.94 0.66 -7.11
N TRP A 181 10.57 0.57 -5.94
CA TRP A 181 10.07 1.17 -4.71
C TRP A 181 11.23 1.49 -3.78
N THR A 182 11.22 2.69 -3.20
CA THR A 182 12.19 3.14 -2.21
C THR A 182 11.51 3.94 -1.09
N PHE A 183 12.16 4.01 0.07
CA PHE A 183 11.77 4.97 1.10
C PHE A 183 12.07 6.40 0.64
N ALA A 184 11.27 7.35 1.12
CA ALA A 184 11.44 8.78 0.89
C ALA A 184 11.43 9.51 2.25
N PRO A 185 12.48 9.35 3.08
CA PRO A 185 12.54 9.91 4.43
C PRO A 185 12.66 11.43 4.45
N ARG A 186 12.94 12.05 3.30
CA ARG A 186 13.06 13.50 3.09
C ARG A 186 11.91 13.99 2.20
N PRO A 187 10.64 13.88 2.63
CA PRO A 187 9.53 14.38 1.83
C PRO A 187 9.59 15.92 1.73
N PRO A 188 8.91 16.49 0.73
CA PRO A 188 8.97 17.93 0.49
C PRO A 188 8.42 18.73 1.67
N ARG A 189 9.02 19.88 1.93
CA ARG A 189 8.48 20.88 2.86
C ARG A 189 7.33 21.64 2.19
N ASP A 190 6.34 22.04 2.98
CA ASP A 190 5.27 22.97 2.58
C ASP A 190 4.32 22.48 1.47
N GLY A 191 4.17 21.16 1.28
CA GLY A 191 3.17 20.57 0.37
C GLY A 191 3.50 20.67 -1.13
N ALA A 192 4.64 21.27 -1.48
CA ALA A 192 5.20 21.32 -2.81
C ALA A 192 5.84 19.96 -3.17
N VAL A 193 5.04 19.03 -3.70
CA VAL A 193 5.46 17.68 -4.08
C VAL A 193 6.16 17.61 -5.44
N ASP A 194 6.73 18.71 -5.92
CA ASP A 194 7.25 18.79 -7.28
C ASP A 194 8.53 17.95 -7.43
N GLU A 195 9.38 17.91 -6.40
CA GLU A 195 10.59 17.11 -6.36
C GLU A 195 10.86 16.49 -4.97
N VAL A 196 11.34 15.25 -4.97
CA VAL A 196 11.71 14.48 -3.77
C VAL A 196 13.09 13.85 -3.97
N VAL A 197 13.94 13.99 -2.95
CA VAL A 197 15.23 13.31 -2.88
C VAL A 197 15.08 11.94 -2.22
N SER A 198 15.22 10.86 -3.00
CA SER A 198 15.13 9.48 -2.52
C SER A 198 16.30 8.65 -3.05
N HIS A 199 17.00 7.98 -2.15
CA HIS A 199 18.07 7.06 -2.48
C HIS A 199 17.62 5.61 -2.36
N PRO A 200 18.10 4.68 -3.21
CA PRO A 200 17.76 3.27 -3.07
C PRO A 200 18.16 2.62 -1.73
N TRP A 201 19.09 3.23 -0.99
CA TRP A 201 19.53 2.80 0.34
C TRP A 201 18.89 3.55 1.51
N ASP A 202 17.95 4.47 1.22
CA ASP A 202 17.22 5.17 2.28
C ASP A 202 16.44 4.18 3.15
N TRP A 203 16.28 4.54 4.41
CA TRP A 203 15.63 3.72 5.42
C TRP A 203 14.72 4.57 6.29
N THR A 204 13.53 4.05 6.56
CA THR A 204 12.63 4.54 7.60
C THR A 204 12.34 3.39 8.54
N ALA A 205 12.37 3.66 9.85
CA ALA A 205 12.11 2.63 10.85
C ALA A 205 10.66 2.10 10.72
N PRO A 206 10.43 0.79 10.89
CA PRO A 206 9.08 0.23 10.94
C PRO A 206 8.23 0.88 12.04
N GLY A 207 6.97 1.21 11.71
CA GLY A 207 6.06 1.91 12.63
C GLY A 207 6.29 3.43 12.76
N ASP A 208 7.24 4.01 12.02
CA ASP A 208 7.42 5.47 12.01
C ASP A 208 6.20 6.16 11.37
N PRO A 209 5.48 7.03 12.09
CA PRO A 209 4.29 7.72 11.58
C PRO A 209 4.59 8.70 10.45
N GLY A 210 5.86 9.08 10.26
CA GLY A 210 6.36 9.92 9.17
C GLY A 210 6.70 9.16 7.89
N VAL A 211 6.51 7.83 7.85
CA VAL A 211 6.92 7.02 6.70
C VAL A 211 6.30 7.51 5.39
N SER A 212 7.18 7.73 4.42
CA SER A 212 6.84 8.07 3.04
C SER A 212 7.68 7.23 2.09
N THR A 213 7.14 6.95 0.91
CA THR A 213 7.78 6.10 -0.08
C THR A 213 7.47 6.58 -1.47
N VAL A 214 8.33 6.28 -2.43
CA VAL A 214 8.13 6.57 -3.86
C VAL A 214 8.18 5.28 -4.66
N ASN A 215 7.27 5.10 -5.63
CA ASN A 215 7.25 3.89 -6.44
C ASN A 215 6.98 4.15 -7.93
N SER A 216 7.53 3.28 -8.76
CA SER A 216 7.40 3.28 -10.22
C SER A 216 7.32 1.85 -10.74
N PHE A 217 6.21 1.16 -10.45
CA PHE A 217 5.99 -0.24 -10.84
C PHE A 217 5.49 -0.45 -12.28
N GLY A 218 4.70 0.48 -12.83
CA GLY A 218 4.07 0.33 -14.16
C GLY A 218 2.72 -0.42 -14.16
N VAL A 219 2.15 -0.72 -13.00
CA VAL A 219 0.93 -1.56 -12.87
C VAL A 219 1.12 -2.93 -13.53
N PRO A 220 2.12 -3.71 -13.09
CA PRO A 220 2.35 -5.06 -13.60
C PRO A 220 1.13 -5.94 -13.38
N SER A 221 0.82 -6.79 -14.35
CA SER A 221 -0.31 -7.73 -14.31
C SER A 221 0.13 -9.07 -14.92
N PRO A 222 -0.09 -10.21 -14.23
CA PRO A 222 -0.15 -11.49 -14.91
C PRO A 222 -1.18 -11.50 -16.04
N ALA A 223 -1.17 -12.57 -16.85
CA ALA A 223 -2.23 -12.79 -17.82
C ALA A 223 -3.57 -13.08 -17.11
N PRO A 224 -4.73 -12.78 -17.73
CA PRO A 224 -6.06 -13.08 -17.19
C PRO A 224 -6.21 -14.47 -16.57
N ALA A 225 -5.82 -15.51 -17.30
CA ALA A 225 -5.92 -16.89 -16.79
C ALA A 225 -5.19 -17.11 -15.45
N GLU A 226 -4.07 -16.42 -15.22
CA GLU A 226 -3.31 -16.55 -13.98
C GLU A 226 -3.94 -15.74 -12.85
N TRP A 227 -4.25 -14.46 -13.08
CA TRP A 227 -4.77 -13.61 -12.00
C TRP A 227 -6.22 -13.92 -11.64
N MET A 228 -7.04 -14.42 -12.58
CA MET A 228 -8.42 -14.83 -12.30
C MET A 228 -8.44 -16.07 -11.39
N ALA A 229 -7.62 -17.08 -11.71
CA ALA A 229 -7.52 -18.28 -10.88
C ALA A 229 -6.97 -17.96 -9.48
N ASP A 230 -6.06 -16.99 -9.36
CA ASP A 230 -5.62 -16.53 -8.04
C ASP A 230 -6.67 -15.71 -7.29
N LEU A 231 -7.40 -14.84 -8.00
CA LEU A 231 -8.47 -14.05 -7.41
C LEU A 231 -9.54 -14.95 -6.78
N GLU A 232 -9.93 -16.04 -7.44
CA GLU A 232 -10.86 -17.03 -6.87
C GLU A 232 -10.37 -17.59 -5.52
N ARG A 233 -9.09 -17.96 -5.43
CA ARG A 233 -8.48 -18.41 -4.15
C ARG A 233 -8.40 -17.30 -3.12
N SER A 234 -8.05 -16.09 -3.55
CA SER A 234 -7.98 -14.89 -2.72
C SER A 234 -9.34 -14.53 -2.11
N LEU A 235 -10.43 -14.65 -2.88
CA LEU A 235 -11.80 -14.43 -2.40
C LEU A 235 -12.21 -15.50 -1.37
N ALA A 236 -11.73 -16.73 -1.50
CA ALA A 236 -11.97 -17.79 -0.52
C ALA A 236 -11.11 -17.64 0.77
N ALA A 237 -10.09 -16.77 0.75
CA ALA A 237 -9.17 -16.58 1.88
C ALA A 237 -9.60 -15.47 2.86
N VAL A 238 -10.67 -14.74 2.58
CA VAL A 238 -11.23 -13.69 3.45
C VAL A 238 -12.49 -14.17 4.16
N ASP A 239 -12.70 -13.71 5.40
CA ASP A 239 -13.90 -14.04 6.18
C ASP A 239 -15.11 -13.20 5.74
N ASP A 240 -16.34 -13.60 6.12
CA ASP A 240 -17.59 -12.89 5.77
C ASP A 240 -17.66 -11.42 6.25
N ASP A 241 -16.85 -11.05 7.25
CA ASP A 241 -16.73 -9.68 7.76
C ASP A 241 -15.51 -8.93 7.19
N GLN A 242 -15.02 -9.39 6.03
CA GLN A 242 -13.97 -8.77 5.25
C GLN A 242 -14.43 -8.61 3.80
N LEU A 243 -14.06 -7.47 3.21
CA LEU A 243 -14.36 -7.12 1.84
C LEU A 243 -13.09 -7.17 1.01
N LEU A 244 -13.09 -7.92 -0.08
CA LEU A 244 -12.05 -7.89 -1.12
C LEU A 244 -12.61 -7.27 -2.41
N LEU A 245 -12.21 -6.02 -2.69
CA LEU A 245 -12.44 -5.35 -3.97
C LEU A 245 -11.43 -5.85 -5.01
N VAL A 246 -11.73 -5.70 -6.30
CA VAL A 246 -10.80 -6.00 -7.38
C VAL A 246 -10.53 -4.76 -8.21
N SER A 247 -9.28 -4.28 -8.18
CA SER A 247 -8.88 -3.11 -8.97
C SER A 247 -8.58 -3.52 -10.41
N VAL A 248 -9.04 -2.76 -11.39
CA VAL A 248 -8.81 -3.01 -12.82
C VAL A 248 -8.35 -1.76 -13.54
N MET A 249 -7.58 -1.93 -14.63
CA MET A 249 -7.17 -0.82 -15.49
C MET A 249 -7.19 -1.23 -16.96
N GLY A 250 -7.94 -0.48 -17.76
CA GLY A 250 -7.94 -0.61 -19.21
C GLY A 250 -6.66 -0.08 -19.86
N ALA A 251 -6.43 -0.51 -21.09
CA ALA A 251 -5.34 -0.09 -21.95
C ALA A 251 -5.87 0.39 -23.30
N GLY A 252 -5.15 1.29 -23.96
CA GLY A 252 -5.55 1.88 -25.24
C GLY A 252 -5.83 3.38 -25.16
N ALA A 253 -6.57 3.88 -26.14
CA ALA A 253 -6.99 5.28 -26.25
C ALA A 253 -8.40 5.35 -26.86
N GLY A 254 -9.13 6.45 -26.60
CA GLY A 254 -10.48 6.64 -27.15
C GLY A 254 -11.43 5.49 -26.81
N THR A 255 -12.14 4.99 -27.83
CA THR A 255 -13.08 3.87 -27.71
C THR A 255 -12.42 2.58 -27.25
N ASP A 256 -11.22 2.26 -27.75
CA ASP A 256 -10.51 1.02 -27.39
C ASP A 256 -10.19 0.99 -25.88
N LEU A 257 -9.90 2.15 -25.29
CA LEU A 257 -9.68 2.25 -23.84
C LEU A 257 -10.96 1.93 -23.06
N VAL A 258 -12.10 2.46 -23.51
CA VAL A 258 -13.41 2.23 -22.89
C VAL A 258 -13.78 0.75 -22.98
N ASP A 259 -13.65 0.16 -24.17
CA ASP A 259 -13.96 -1.25 -24.41
C ASP A 259 -13.05 -2.17 -23.60
N ASP A 260 -11.76 -1.85 -23.47
CA ASP A 260 -10.82 -2.63 -22.67
C ASP A 260 -11.12 -2.53 -21.17
N PHE A 261 -11.53 -1.35 -20.66
CA PHE A 261 -12.03 -1.21 -19.29
C PHE A 261 -13.25 -2.09 -19.03
N VAL A 262 -14.21 -2.13 -19.96
CA VAL A 262 -15.37 -3.02 -19.86
C VAL A 262 -14.93 -4.49 -19.86
N ALA A 263 -14.01 -4.87 -20.75
CA ALA A 263 -13.52 -6.24 -20.86
C ALA A 263 -12.84 -6.71 -19.57
N VAL A 264 -11.89 -5.94 -19.03
CA VAL A 264 -11.20 -6.33 -17.78
C VAL A 264 -12.13 -6.32 -16.57
N ALA A 265 -13.10 -5.40 -16.51
CA ALA A 265 -14.09 -5.39 -15.43
C ALA A 265 -14.98 -6.65 -15.48
N ARG A 266 -15.37 -7.09 -16.69
CA ARG A 266 -16.12 -8.35 -16.87
C ARG A 266 -15.31 -9.57 -16.47
N LEU A 267 -14.02 -9.63 -16.84
CA LEU A 267 -13.13 -10.71 -16.38
C LEU A 267 -13.06 -10.77 -14.85
N ALA A 268 -13.01 -9.61 -14.17
CA ALA A 268 -13.03 -9.57 -12.71
C ALA A 268 -14.36 -10.09 -12.15
N GLN A 269 -15.50 -9.68 -12.72
CA GLN A 269 -16.83 -10.18 -12.33
C GLN A 269 -16.96 -11.70 -12.56
N GLU A 270 -16.48 -12.20 -13.71
CA GLU A 270 -16.47 -13.63 -14.05
C GLU A 270 -15.65 -14.45 -13.05
N ALA A 271 -14.53 -13.91 -12.57
CA ALA A 271 -13.71 -14.50 -11.51
C ALA A 271 -14.29 -14.32 -10.08
N GLY A 272 -15.51 -13.80 -9.95
CA GLY A 272 -16.23 -13.71 -8.68
C GLY A 272 -16.11 -12.38 -7.93
N ALA A 273 -15.54 -11.33 -8.53
CA ALA A 273 -15.44 -10.02 -7.87
C ALA A 273 -16.83 -9.45 -7.53
N GLY A 274 -17.12 -9.30 -6.23
CA GLY A 274 -18.35 -8.63 -5.77
C GLY A 274 -18.30 -7.11 -5.84
N VAL A 275 -17.10 -6.53 -5.96
CA VAL A 275 -16.86 -5.10 -6.17
C VAL A 275 -15.67 -4.93 -7.10
N VAL A 276 -15.83 -4.12 -8.14
CA VAL A 276 -14.78 -3.72 -9.07
C VAL A 276 -14.39 -2.26 -8.81
N GLU A 277 -13.10 -2.01 -8.62
CA GLU A 277 -12.52 -0.66 -8.53
C GLU A 277 -11.87 -0.29 -9.88
N LEU A 278 -12.30 0.81 -10.49
CA LEU A 278 -11.70 1.36 -11.69
C LEU A 278 -10.51 2.24 -11.30
N ASN A 279 -9.30 1.79 -11.64
CA ASN A 279 -8.09 2.60 -11.49
C ASN A 279 -8.00 3.63 -12.61
N LEU A 280 -8.59 4.80 -12.35
CA LEU A 280 -8.64 5.93 -13.28
C LEU A 280 -7.48 6.92 -13.07
N SER A 281 -6.54 6.58 -12.18
CA SER A 281 -5.68 7.54 -11.49
C SER A 281 -4.18 7.24 -11.53
N CYS A 282 -3.78 6.16 -12.21
CA CYS A 282 -2.39 5.72 -12.18
C CYS A 282 -1.42 6.71 -12.84
N PRO A 283 -0.39 7.23 -12.12
CA PRO A 283 0.61 8.14 -12.68
C PRO A 283 1.86 7.42 -13.20
N ASN A 284 1.85 6.09 -13.31
CA ASN A 284 3.04 5.29 -13.65
C ASN A 284 2.93 4.65 -15.06
N THR A 285 1.94 5.03 -15.86
CA THR A 285 1.83 4.53 -17.24
C THR A 285 2.80 5.31 -18.11
N LEU A 286 3.81 4.63 -18.64
CA LEU A 286 4.81 5.28 -19.48
C LEU A 286 4.19 5.78 -20.79
N SER A 287 4.71 6.89 -21.30
CA SER A 287 4.35 7.43 -22.61
C SER A 287 5.57 7.97 -23.34
N ALA A 288 5.45 8.22 -24.65
CA ALA A 288 6.50 8.85 -25.44
C ALA A 288 6.65 10.38 -25.17
N SER A 289 5.97 10.93 -24.17
CA SER A 289 6.10 12.34 -23.78
C SER A 289 7.49 12.65 -23.20
N PRO A 290 7.94 13.92 -23.21
CA PRO A 290 9.23 14.32 -22.62
C PRO A 290 9.36 13.94 -21.14
N ASP A 291 8.25 13.93 -20.40
CA ASP A 291 8.19 13.54 -18.99
C ASP A 291 8.04 12.03 -18.78
N GLY A 292 7.89 11.26 -19.87
CA GLY A 292 7.85 9.81 -19.88
C GLY A 292 6.57 9.18 -19.31
N VAL A 293 5.57 9.98 -18.90
CA VAL A 293 4.37 9.52 -18.18
C VAL A 293 3.08 10.02 -18.85
N LYS A 294 2.09 9.14 -19.02
CA LYS A 294 0.73 9.48 -19.47
C LYS A 294 -0.04 10.14 -18.31
N PRO A 295 -0.71 11.28 -18.53
CA PRO A 295 -1.59 11.87 -17.53
C PRO A 295 -2.67 10.87 -17.06
N PRO A 296 -3.00 10.85 -15.76
CA PRO A 296 -4.11 10.05 -15.24
C PRO A 296 -5.43 10.35 -15.97
N LEU A 297 -6.22 9.31 -16.26
CA LEU A 297 -7.49 9.44 -16.98
C LEU A 297 -8.47 10.37 -16.26
N CYS A 298 -8.48 10.36 -14.92
CA CYS A 298 -9.35 11.20 -14.10
C CYS A 298 -9.12 12.71 -14.23
N LEU A 299 -8.06 13.16 -14.93
CA LEU A 299 -7.88 14.57 -15.28
C LEU A 299 -8.78 15.02 -16.44
N ASP A 300 -9.30 14.07 -17.22
CA ASP A 300 -10.29 14.30 -18.27
C ASP A 300 -11.65 13.79 -17.78
N ALA A 301 -12.54 14.72 -17.44
CA ALA A 301 -13.84 14.39 -16.87
C ALA A 301 -14.74 13.66 -17.87
N ASP A 302 -14.70 14.03 -19.16
CA ASP A 302 -15.56 13.41 -20.18
C ASP A 302 -15.11 11.98 -20.48
N ALA A 303 -13.81 11.77 -20.65
CA ALA A 303 -13.26 10.43 -20.85
C ALA A 303 -13.49 9.53 -19.62
N THR A 304 -13.39 10.09 -18.41
CA THR A 304 -13.67 9.35 -17.17
C THR A 304 -15.13 8.94 -17.07
N VAL A 305 -16.07 9.86 -17.35
CA VAL A 305 -17.51 9.57 -17.34
C VAL A 305 -17.84 8.51 -18.38
N ALA A 306 -17.27 8.59 -19.59
CA ALA A 306 -17.48 7.59 -20.63
C ALA A 306 -17.07 6.17 -20.19
N VAL A 307 -15.91 6.04 -19.52
CA VAL A 307 -15.46 4.76 -18.95
C VAL A 307 -16.39 4.27 -17.85
N VAL A 308 -16.72 5.12 -16.87
CA VAL A 308 -17.57 4.74 -15.73
C VAL A 308 -18.95 4.30 -16.21
N GLU A 309 -19.57 5.05 -17.12
CA GLU A 309 -20.85 4.71 -17.71
C GLU A 309 -20.82 3.39 -18.49
N ALA A 310 -19.80 3.19 -19.33
CA ALA A 310 -19.68 1.97 -20.13
C ALA A 310 -19.48 0.74 -19.24
N VAL A 311 -18.62 0.83 -18.22
CA VAL A 311 -18.41 -0.26 -17.28
C VAL A 311 -19.67 -0.52 -16.46
N ARG A 312 -20.35 0.51 -15.95
CA ARG A 312 -21.59 0.33 -15.19
C ARG A 312 -22.65 -0.39 -16.01
N ARG A 313 -22.81 -0.07 -17.30
CA ARG A 313 -23.69 -0.81 -18.24
C ARG A 313 -23.19 -2.21 -18.57
N GLY A 314 -21.88 -2.45 -18.49
CA GLY A 314 -21.24 -3.70 -18.85
C GLY A 314 -21.24 -4.76 -17.74
N LEU A 315 -21.48 -4.37 -16.49
CA LEU A 315 -21.49 -5.21 -15.30
C LEU A 315 -22.91 -5.45 -14.77
N ASP A 316 -23.10 -6.55 -14.04
CA ASP A 316 -24.33 -6.88 -13.34
C ASP A 316 -24.65 -5.83 -12.26
N ASP A 317 -25.93 -5.51 -12.05
CA ASP A 317 -26.38 -4.54 -11.04
C ASP A 317 -25.96 -4.90 -9.60
N ARG A 318 -25.63 -6.17 -9.33
CA ARG A 318 -25.16 -6.65 -8.02
C ARG A 318 -23.66 -6.44 -7.80
N THR A 319 -22.91 -6.18 -8.87
CA THR A 319 -21.47 -5.92 -8.80
C THR A 319 -21.27 -4.46 -8.43
N GLY A 320 -20.68 -4.22 -7.26
CA GLY A 320 -20.38 -2.87 -6.81
C GLY A 320 -19.31 -2.22 -7.70
N LEU A 321 -19.40 -0.91 -7.94
CA LEU A 321 -18.46 -0.17 -8.76
C LEU A 321 -17.83 0.98 -7.96
N VAL A 322 -16.49 1.03 -7.93
CA VAL A 322 -15.73 2.08 -7.25
C VAL A 322 -14.88 2.84 -8.27
N ALA A 323 -14.91 4.17 -8.25
CA ALA A 323 -14.01 5.00 -9.06
C ALA A 323 -12.80 5.46 -8.23
N LYS A 324 -11.58 5.04 -8.58
CA LYS A 324 -10.36 5.46 -7.88
C LYS A 324 -9.68 6.64 -8.57
N LEU A 325 -9.63 7.78 -7.89
CA LEU A 325 -9.17 9.07 -8.43
C LEU A 325 -7.78 9.48 -7.89
N SER A 326 -7.07 10.29 -8.67
CA SER A 326 -5.89 11.03 -8.20
C SER A 326 -6.35 12.18 -7.28
N TRP A 327 -5.40 12.89 -6.67
CA TRP A 327 -5.75 14.19 -6.11
C TRP A 327 -6.19 15.14 -7.23
N LEU A 328 -7.39 15.70 -7.11
CA LEU A 328 -7.99 16.65 -8.04
C LEU A 328 -8.37 17.89 -7.23
N ASP A 329 -8.18 19.07 -7.81
CA ASP A 329 -8.64 20.32 -7.22
C ASP A 329 -10.18 20.45 -7.26
N GLU A 330 -10.71 21.48 -6.60
CA GLU A 330 -12.16 21.72 -6.54
C GLU A 330 -12.83 21.76 -7.91
N PRO A 331 -12.34 22.54 -8.88
CA PRO A 331 -13.02 22.65 -10.17
C PRO A 331 -13.09 21.30 -10.88
N ARG A 332 -12.01 20.50 -10.84
CA ARG A 332 -11.99 19.17 -11.45
C ARG A 332 -12.91 18.20 -10.74
N LEU A 333 -12.92 18.17 -9.40
CA LEU A 333 -13.85 17.33 -8.65
C LEU A 333 -15.31 17.71 -8.89
N ALA A 334 -15.63 19.01 -8.88
CA ALA A 334 -16.98 19.51 -9.13
C ALA A 334 -17.47 19.22 -10.55
N ALA A 335 -16.56 19.20 -11.54
CA ALA A 335 -16.89 18.83 -12.92
C ALA A 335 -17.12 17.32 -13.11
N LEU A 336 -16.50 16.48 -12.27
CA LEU A 336 -16.50 15.03 -12.42
C LEU A 336 -17.48 14.30 -11.49
N VAL A 337 -17.39 14.54 -10.19
CA VAL A 337 -18.07 13.74 -9.15
C VAL A 337 -19.59 13.72 -9.31
N PRO A 338 -20.30 14.84 -9.58
CA PRO A 338 -21.76 14.79 -9.75
C PRO A 338 -22.22 13.93 -10.93
N ARG A 339 -21.36 13.73 -11.94
CA ARG A 339 -21.67 12.93 -13.14
C ARG A 339 -21.46 11.43 -12.90
N ILE A 340 -20.42 11.07 -12.13
CA ILE A 340 -20.15 9.65 -11.81
C ILE A 340 -20.85 9.17 -10.55
N GLY A 341 -21.21 10.05 -9.63
CA GLY A 341 -21.82 9.71 -8.34
C GLY A 341 -23.07 8.83 -8.41
N PRO A 342 -23.99 9.02 -9.38
CA PRO A 342 -25.14 8.14 -9.58
C PRO A 342 -24.80 6.75 -10.16
N LEU A 343 -23.57 6.56 -10.66
CA LEU A 343 -23.13 5.37 -11.40
C LEU A 343 -22.21 4.46 -10.58
N VAL A 344 -21.75 4.93 -9.42
CA VAL A 344 -20.77 4.24 -8.58
C VAL A 344 -21.31 4.04 -7.16
N ASP A 345 -20.90 2.95 -6.55
CA ASP A 345 -21.15 2.64 -5.15
C ASP A 345 -20.09 3.25 -4.24
N GLY A 346 -18.93 3.61 -4.79
CA GLY A 346 -17.89 4.30 -4.04
C GLY A 346 -16.96 5.17 -4.89
N VAL A 347 -16.31 6.13 -4.24
CA VAL A 347 -15.18 6.88 -4.78
C VAL A 347 -13.99 6.69 -3.86
N ALA A 348 -12.90 6.17 -4.40
CA ALA A 348 -11.66 5.90 -3.68
C ALA A 348 -10.60 6.95 -4.01
N GLY A 349 -9.86 7.41 -3.01
CA GLY A 349 -8.79 8.38 -3.26
C GLY A 349 -8.04 8.81 -2.01
N ILE A 350 -6.80 9.28 -2.15
CA ILE A 350 -6.13 9.58 -3.44
C ILE A 350 -5.16 8.47 -3.85
N ASN A 351 -4.99 8.27 -5.14
CA ASN A 351 -3.84 7.54 -5.66
C ASN A 351 -2.52 8.31 -5.35
N THR A 352 -1.38 7.67 -5.60
CA THR A 352 -0.07 8.28 -5.39
C THR A 352 0.08 9.59 -6.14
N VAL A 353 0.83 10.53 -5.56
CA VAL A 353 1.04 11.84 -6.16
C VAL A 353 2.27 11.80 -7.07
N ALA A 354 2.10 12.15 -8.34
CA ALA A 354 3.23 12.22 -9.28
C ALA A 354 4.22 13.29 -8.82
N THR A 355 5.49 12.92 -8.69
CA THR A 355 6.58 13.79 -8.24
C THR A 355 7.86 13.45 -9.00
N ARG A 356 8.74 14.44 -9.21
CA ARG A 356 10.09 14.17 -9.68
C ARG A 356 10.89 13.53 -8.56
N VAL A 357 11.51 12.38 -8.82
CA VAL A 357 12.28 11.63 -7.82
C VAL A 357 13.72 11.47 -8.28
N VAL A 358 14.61 12.13 -7.56
CA VAL A 358 16.03 12.19 -7.88
C VAL A 358 16.88 11.82 -6.67
N ARG A 359 18.14 11.50 -6.94
CA ARG A 359 19.19 11.41 -5.93
C ARG A 359 19.94 12.74 -5.85
N ASP A 360 20.78 12.90 -4.83
CA ASP A 360 21.63 14.08 -4.64
C ASP A 360 22.63 14.34 -5.79
N ASP A 361 22.94 13.32 -6.60
CA ASP A 361 23.76 13.46 -7.82
C ASP A 361 22.95 14.00 -9.02
N GLY A 362 21.65 14.25 -8.85
CA GLY A 362 20.74 14.73 -9.88
C GLY A 362 20.16 13.64 -10.78
N GLU A 363 20.64 12.40 -10.65
CA GLU A 363 20.14 11.27 -11.43
C GLU A 363 18.78 10.79 -10.90
N PRO A 364 17.89 10.29 -11.78
CA PRO A 364 16.67 9.62 -11.36
C PRO A 364 16.94 8.44 -10.42
N THR A 365 16.15 8.33 -9.35
CA THR A 365 16.21 7.18 -8.44
C THR A 365 15.84 5.87 -9.14
N PHE A 366 14.97 5.97 -10.14
CA PHE A 366 14.45 4.84 -10.92
C PHE A 366 15.05 4.87 -12.34
N PRO A 367 15.58 3.74 -12.87
CA PRO A 367 16.22 3.71 -14.17
C PRO A 367 15.32 4.25 -15.29
N GLY A 368 15.80 5.30 -15.97
CA GLY A 368 15.08 5.95 -17.08
C GLY A 368 13.78 6.67 -16.68
N ARG A 369 13.51 6.86 -15.40
CA ARG A 369 12.21 7.36 -14.90
C ARG A 369 12.40 8.43 -13.83
N ALA A 370 12.35 9.69 -14.25
CA ALA A 370 12.47 10.83 -13.35
C ALA A 370 11.20 11.13 -12.54
N VAL A 371 10.03 10.63 -12.98
CA VAL A 371 8.75 10.82 -12.31
C VAL A 371 8.27 9.49 -11.71
N ALA A 372 7.80 9.54 -10.47
CA ALA A 372 7.24 8.39 -9.76
C ALA A 372 6.12 8.81 -8.80
N GLY A 373 5.41 7.83 -8.24
CA GLY A 373 4.31 8.06 -7.30
C GLY A 373 4.77 8.18 -5.85
N LEU A 374 4.62 9.36 -5.25
CA LEU A 374 4.80 9.62 -3.82
C LEU A 374 3.61 9.15 -3.00
N SER A 375 3.89 8.47 -1.89
CA SER A 375 2.92 7.91 -0.95
C SER A 375 3.37 8.10 0.50
N GLY A 376 2.47 7.82 1.44
CA GLY A 376 2.74 7.90 2.88
C GLY A 376 2.48 9.29 3.45
N ALA A 377 3.10 9.61 4.58
CA ALA A 377 2.82 10.82 5.36
C ALA A 377 2.90 12.11 4.52
N ALA A 378 3.79 12.14 3.52
CA ALA A 378 3.98 13.26 2.61
C ALA A 378 2.72 13.70 1.84
N VAL A 379 1.74 12.81 1.65
CA VAL A 379 0.50 13.10 0.90
C VAL A 379 -0.75 13.18 1.79
N ARG A 380 -0.58 13.15 3.12
CA ARG A 380 -1.69 13.11 4.09
C ARG A 380 -2.63 14.31 3.94
N GLU A 381 -2.10 15.52 3.83
CA GLU A 381 -2.92 16.73 3.71
C GLU A 381 -3.75 16.73 2.41
N ARG A 382 -3.18 16.24 1.31
CA ARG A 382 -3.92 16.07 0.04
C ARG A 382 -5.03 15.02 0.16
N ALA A 383 -4.79 13.93 0.89
CA ALA A 383 -5.81 12.92 1.14
C ALA A 383 -6.95 13.47 2.02
N LEU A 384 -6.64 14.23 3.07
CA LEU A 384 -7.63 14.89 3.93
C LEU A 384 -8.47 15.90 3.14
N ASP A 385 -7.81 16.74 2.34
CA ASP A 385 -8.46 17.71 1.46
C ASP A 385 -9.41 17.02 0.47
N ALA A 386 -8.93 16.02 -0.29
CA ALA A 386 -9.75 15.27 -1.23
C ALA A 386 -10.93 14.57 -0.55
N THR A 387 -10.73 13.97 0.62
CA THR A 387 -11.78 13.28 1.39
C THR A 387 -12.90 14.25 1.77
N ARG A 388 -12.56 15.42 2.33
CA ARG A 388 -13.54 16.45 2.71
C ARG A 388 -14.33 16.94 1.50
N ARG A 389 -13.66 17.17 0.36
CA ARG A 389 -14.32 17.61 -0.88
C ARG A 389 -15.26 16.55 -1.43
N LEU A 390 -14.85 15.28 -1.44
CA LEU A 390 -15.68 14.16 -1.91
C LEU A 390 -16.93 14.00 -1.03
N VAL A 391 -16.77 14.07 0.29
CA VAL A 391 -17.89 14.04 1.25
C VAL A 391 -18.85 15.21 1.01
N ALA A 392 -18.33 16.43 0.86
CA ALA A 392 -19.16 17.59 0.57
C ALA A 392 -19.94 17.47 -0.74
N LEU A 393 -19.30 16.95 -1.81
CA LEU A 393 -19.95 16.74 -3.10
C LEU A 393 -21.00 15.63 -3.07
N ARG A 394 -20.73 14.53 -2.35
CA ARG A 394 -21.72 13.47 -2.08
C ARG A 394 -22.96 14.04 -1.42
N ASP A 395 -22.76 14.78 -0.33
CA ASP A 395 -23.84 15.31 0.49
C ASP A 395 -24.64 16.39 -0.25
N ALA A 396 -23.97 17.29 -0.98
CA ALA A 396 -24.63 18.33 -1.78
C ALA A 396 -25.42 17.76 -2.97
N GLY A 397 -24.93 16.68 -3.59
CA GLY A 397 -25.60 16.01 -4.71
C GLY A 397 -26.67 14.99 -4.29
N GLY A 398 -26.79 14.70 -2.99
CA GLY A 398 -27.68 13.64 -2.49
C GLY A 398 -27.30 12.24 -3.00
N HIS A 399 -26.04 12.05 -3.38
CA HIS A 399 -25.53 10.77 -3.87
C HIS A 399 -25.32 9.78 -2.72
N ARG A 400 -25.34 8.48 -3.02
CA ARG A 400 -25.24 7.40 -2.02
C ARG A 400 -23.92 6.62 -2.06
N PHE A 401 -22.89 7.14 -2.71
CA PHE A 401 -21.61 6.45 -2.81
C PHE A 401 -20.79 6.58 -1.51
N ASP A 402 -20.02 5.55 -1.19
CA ASP A 402 -19.08 5.55 -0.06
C ASP A 402 -17.75 6.22 -0.44
N VAL A 403 -17.11 6.89 0.51
CA VAL A 403 -15.77 7.47 0.33
C VAL A 403 -14.72 6.53 0.93
N LEU A 404 -13.90 5.92 0.07
CA LEU A 404 -12.78 5.07 0.46
C LEU A 404 -11.50 5.91 0.49
N ALA A 405 -11.22 6.51 1.65
CA ALA A 405 -10.12 7.45 1.81
C ALA A 405 -8.77 6.72 1.96
N MET A 406 -7.72 7.25 1.33
CA MET A 406 -6.36 6.74 1.42
C MET A 406 -5.32 7.82 1.13
N GLY A 407 -4.12 7.62 1.67
CA GLY A 407 -2.98 8.53 1.55
C GLY A 407 -2.54 9.05 2.93
N GLY A 408 -1.32 8.72 3.33
CA GLY A 408 -0.76 9.18 4.61
C GLY A 408 -1.30 8.52 5.87
N VAL A 409 -1.97 7.36 5.74
CA VAL A 409 -2.42 6.53 6.87
C VAL A 409 -1.26 5.67 7.34
N THR A 410 -0.63 6.06 8.44
CA THR A 410 0.61 5.44 8.95
C THR A 410 0.56 5.13 10.44
N ASP A 411 -0.50 5.57 11.13
CA ASP A 411 -0.75 5.35 12.55
C ASP A 411 -2.28 5.44 12.85
N PRO A 412 -2.72 5.12 14.07
CA PRO A 412 -4.14 5.24 14.44
C PRO A 412 -4.70 6.67 14.36
N ALA A 413 -3.87 7.71 14.52
CA ALA A 413 -4.31 9.10 14.49
C ALA A 413 -4.65 9.56 13.06
N SER A 414 -3.81 9.20 12.10
CA SER A 414 -4.02 9.45 10.67
C SER A 414 -5.19 8.64 10.10
N PHE A 415 -5.45 7.43 10.61
CA PHE A 415 -6.70 6.72 10.35
C PHE A 415 -7.91 7.52 10.84
N ALA A 416 -7.90 7.94 12.11
CA ALA A 416 -9.01 8.68 12.71
C ALA A 416 -9.29 10.00 11.98
N ALA A 417 -8.24 10.72 11.56
CA ALA A 417 -8.40 11.99 10.84
C ALA A 417 -9.19 11.86 9.52
N LEU A 418 -8.96 10.78 8.74
CA LEU A 418 -9.74 10.53 7.52
C LEU A 418 -11.16 10.02 7.84
N TRP A 419 -11.31 9.22 8.89
CA TRP A 419 -12.62 8.77 9.36
C TRP A 419 -13.50 9.96 9.79
N GLU A 420 -12.95 10.88 10.58
CA GLU A 420 -13.61 12.10 11.05
C GLU A 420 -13.91 13.08 9.91
N ALA A 421 -13.10 13.06 8.84
CA ALA A 421 -13.39 13.79 7.60
C ALA A 421 -14.59 13.24 6.82
N GLY A 422 -15.18 12.13 7.26
CA GLY A 422 -16.40 11.55 6.70
C GLY A 422 -16.19 10.35 5.79
N ALA A 423 -14.97 9.80 5.70
CA ALA A 423 -14.70 8.57 4.97
C ALA A 423 -15.52 7.39 5.52
N ASP A 424 -15.93 6.47 4.67
CA ASP A 424 -16.68 5.26 5.04
C ASP A 424 -15.76 4.04 5.19
N ALA A 425 -14.59 4.09 4.56
CA ALA A 425 -13.44 3.24 4.89
C ALA A 425 -12.13 3.99 4.69
N VAL A 426 -11.08 3.56 5.41
CA VAL A 426 -9.76 4.18 5.35
C VAL A 426 -8.71 3.11 5.02
N GLN A 427 -7.99 3.30 3.91
CA GLN A 427 -6.99 2.34 3.44
C GLN A 427 -5.56 2.87 3.58
N SER A 428 -4.63 1.97 3.93
CA SER A 428 -3.20 2.26 4.07
C SER A 428 -2.34 1.42 3.12
N ALA A 429 -1.48 2.09 2.34
CA ALA A 429 -0.43 1.45 1.57
C ALA A 429 0.92 1.55 2.30
N ALA A 430 1.54 2.73 2.31
CA ALA A 430 2.87 2.92 2.91
C ALA A 430 2.92 2.55 4.40
N GLY A 431 1.86 2.82 5.16
CA GLY A 431 1.74 2.40 6.56
C GLY A 431 1.65 0.88 6.71
N ALA A 432 0.75 0.21 5.97
CA ALA A 432 0.63 -1.25 6.00
C ALA A 432 1.88 -1.99 5.49
N PHE A 433 2.63 -1.35 4.58
CA PHE A 433 3.95 -1.80 4.15
C PHE A 433 4.97 -1.72 5.28
N ALA A 434 5.12 -0.54 5.89
CA ALA A 434 6.14 -0.28 6.89
C ALA A 434 5.83 -0.89 8.26
N ASP A 435 4.54 -1.07 8.56
CA ASP A 435 4.04 -1.68 9.79
C ASP A 435 2.84 -2.60 9.51
N PRO A 436 3.08 -3.92 9.37
CA PRO A 436 2.02 -4.89 9.17
C PRO A 436 1.02 -5.00 10.32
N PHE A 437 1.30 -4.39 11.49
CA PHE A 437 0.39 -4.37 12.63
C PHE A 437 -0.49 -3.12 12.70
N LEU A 438 -0.45 -2.24 11.70
CA LEU A 438 -1.23 -1.00 11.70
C LEU A 438 -2.73 -1.22 11.96
N ALA A 439 -3.34 -2.25 11.37
CA ALA A 439 -4.76 -2.55 11.61
C ALA A 439 -5.05 -2.94 13.06
N ARG A 440 -4.18 -3.76 13.68
CA ARG A 440 -4.25 -4.08 15.13
C ARG A 440 -4.21 -2.80 15.95
N ASP A 441 -3.28 -1.90 15.65
CA ASP A 441 -3.08 -0.67 16.41
C ASP A 441 -4.30 0.27 16.26
N CYS A 442 -4.89 0.35 15.06
CA CYS A 442 -6.15 1.09 14.84
C CYS A 442 -7.33 0.48 15.60
N ILE A 443 -7.48 -0.85 15.59
CA ILE A 443 -8.54 -1.56 16.31
C ILE A 443 -8.39 -1.39 17.81
N ALA A 444 -7.17 -1.48 18.34
CA ALA A 444 -6.93 -1.29 19.77
C ALA A 444 -7.22 0.15 20.22
N ALA A 445 -6.89 1.15 19.39
CA ALA A 445 -7.11 2.55 19.71
C ALA A 445 -8.59 2.97 19.61
N HIS A 446 -9.31 2.45 18.61
CA HIS A 446 -10.62 2.98 18.22
C HIS A 446 -11.76 1.96 18.19
N GLY A 447 -11.50 0.67 18.35
CA GLY A 447 -12.50 -0.40 18.18
C GLY A 447 -13.74 -0.25 19.06
N GLU A 448 -13.57 0.27 20.28
CA GLU A 448 -14.67 0.47 21.23
C GLU A 448 -15.41 1.81 21.04
N THR A 449 -14.80 2.77 20.36
CA THR A 449 -15.27 4.17 20.32
C THR A 449 -15.61 4.67 18.92
N LEU A 450 -15.15 3.99 17.86
CA LEU A 450 -15.36 4.42 16.48
C LEU A 450 -16.85 4.50 16.15
N SER A 451 -17.27 5.68 15.69
CA SER A 451 -18.67 5.99 15.37
C SER A 451 -19.20 5.16 14.20
N ARG A 452 -20.51 5.28 13.89
CA ARG A 452 -21.19 4.64 12.74
C ARG A 452 -21.10 3.11 12.69
N SER A 453 -20.80 2.45 13.81
CA SER A 453 -20.94 1.00 13.89
C SER A 453 -22.42 0.61 13.90
N VAL A 454 -22.77 -0.45 13.18
CA VAL A 454 -24.11 -1.03 13.19
C VAL A 454 -24.20 -2.10 14.29
N PRO A 455 -25.31 -2.16 15.05
CA PRO A 455 -25.63 -3.30 15.90
C PRO A 455 -25.78 -4.56 15.03
N ARG A 456 -25.44 -5.72 15.60
CA ARG A 456 -25.63 -7.02 14.94
C ARG A 456 -27.11 -7.41 14.87
#